data_AF-A0A3B8Y6G6-F1
#
_entry.id   AF-A0A3B8Y6G6-F1
#
_cell.length_a   1.000
_cell.length_b   1.000
_cell.length_c   1.000
_cell.angle_alpha   90.00
_cell.angle_beta   90.00
_cell.angle_gamma   90.00
#
_symmetry.space_group_name_H-M   'P 1'
#
loop_
_entity.id
_entity.type
_entity.pdbx_description
1 polymer ?
#
loop_
_entity_poly.entity_id
_entity_poly.type
_entity_poly.pdbx_seq_one_letter_code
_entity_poly.pdbx_strand_id
1 'polypeptide(L)'
;MMKKAVICGYYGQGNGGDEALLVSLLQMLPPHIEPIVLSANPRKTQSSYGVESCPNRSFWAILKVLNNSDLFIWGGGSLMQDFSSFVSPIYYAGLMALAQQKGLKTIAWSQGIGPLNYQFTRWLTYQVL
;
A
#
# COMPACT_ATOMS: atom_id res chain seq x y z
N MET A 1 9.04 -17.25 -13.50
CA MET A 1 8.27 -16.15 -14.13
C MET A 1 8.33 -14.96 -13.18
N MET A 2 8.67 -13.77 -13.67
CA MET A 2 8.63 -12.55 -12.84
C MET A 2 7.17 -12.25 -12.49
N LYS A 3 6.91 -11.81 -11.26
CA LYS A 3 5.57 -11.39 -10.81
C LYS A 3 5.61 -9.93 -10.38
N LYS A 4 4.51 -9.21 -10.59
CA LYS A 4 4.40 -7.79 -10.22
C LYS A 4 3.64 -7.63 -8.91
N ALA A 5 4.20 -6.85 -7.99
CA ALA A 5 3.62 -6.56 -6.70
C ALA A 5 3.38 -5.06 -6.52
N VAL A 6 2.11 -4.68 -6.38
CA VAL A 6 1.74 -3.31 -6.01
C VAL A 6 1.98 -3.13 -4.52
N ILE A 7 2.78 -2.14 -4.16
CA ILE A 7 3.08 -1.80 -2.76
C ILE A 7 2.32 -0.53 -2.40
N CYS A 8 1.47 -0.63 -1.39
CA CYS A 8 0.64 0.45 -0.89
C CYS A 8 1.06 0.85 0.52
N GLY A 9 1.23 2.15 0.76
CA GLY A 9 1.51 2.73 2.08
C GLY A 9 1.66 4.25 2.02
N TYR A 10 2.05 4.88 3.12
CA TYR A 10 2.23 6.34 3.22
C TYR A 10 3.59 6.81 2.64
N TYR A 11 3.92 6.36 1.43
CA TYR A 11 5.23 6.58 0.81
C TYR A 11 5.27 7.83 -0.08
N GLY A 12 6.47 8.40 -0.25
CA GLY A 12 6.70 9.60 -1.04
C GLY A 12 6.25 10.90 -0.36
N GLN A 13 5.85 10.82 0.91
CA GLN A 13 5.37 11.95 1.72
C GLN A 13 6.51 12.65 2.48
N GLY A 14 7.73 12.09 2.43
CA GLY A 14 8.90 12.65 3.12
C GLY A 14 8.99 12.28 4.60
N ASN A 15 8.15 11.37 5.09
CA ASN A 15 8.25 10.82 6.44
C ASN A 15 9.35 9.76 6.48
N GLY A 16 10.45 10.02 7.21
CA GLY A 16 11.58 9.10 7.28
C GLY A 16 11.24 7.71 7.84
N GLY A 17 10.24 7.60 8.71
CA GLY A 17 9.78 6.32 9.25
C GLY A 17 9.06 5.47 8.19
N ASP A 18 8.13 6.07 7.44
CA ASP A 18 7.42 5.38 6.35
C ASP A 18 8.38 5.02 5.20
N GLU A 19 9.32 5.92 4.86
CA GLU A 19 10.36 5.60 3.87
C GLU A 19 11.28 4.46 4.34
N ALA A 20 11.60 4.37 5.64
CA ALA A 20 12.38 3.25 6.18
C ALA A 20 11.60 1.92 6.13
N LEU A 21 10.29 1.96 6.38
CA LEU A 21 9.41 0.79 6.22
C LEU A 21 9.35 0.33 4.76
N LEU A 22 9.29 1.27 3.81
CA LEU A 22 9.36 0.95 2.37
C LEU A 22 10.67 0.26 2.02
N VAL A 23 11.81 0.82 2.43
CA VAL A 23 13.13 0.23 2.17
C VAL A 23 13.23 -1.18 2.74
N SER A 24 12.78 -1.37 3.99
CA SER A 24 12.78 -2.69 4.64
C SER A 24 11.94 -3.70 3.87
N LEU A 25 10.73 -3.30 3.44
CA LEU A 25 9.86 -4.14 2.63
C LEU A 25 10.52 -4.52 1.29
N LEU A 26 11.09 -3.55 0.58
CA LEU A 26 11.76 -3.77 -0.71
C LEU A 26 12.95 -4.75 -0.59
N GLN A 27 13.74 -4.65 0.49
CA GLN A 27 14.87 -5.56 0.74
C GLN A 27 14.43 -7.00 1.05
N MET A 28 13.22 -7.19 1.58
CA MET A 28 12.67 -8.51 1.89
C MET A 28 12.01 -9.19 0.68
N LEU A 29 11.79 -8.46 -0.42
CA LEU A 29 11.15 -9.03 -1.60
C LEU A 29 12.04 -10.09 -2.25
N PRO A 30 11.47 -11.25 -2.62
CA PRO A 30 12.18 -12.21 -3.44
C PRO A 30 12.60 -11.57 -4.79
N PRO A 31 13.74 -11.97 -5.37
CA PRO A 31 14.28 -11.34 -6.58
C PRO A 31 13.40 -11.52 -7.83
N HIS A 32 12.42 -12.42 -7.79
CA HIS A 32 11.46 -12.63 -8.88
C HIS A 32 10.21 -11.74 -8.77
N ILE A 33 10.15 -10.85 -7.77
CA ILE A 33 9.07 -9.89 -7.57
C ILE A 33 9.52 -8.52 -8.06
N GLU A 34 8.77 -7.93 -8.99
CA GLU A 34 8.94 -6.56 -9.45
C GLU A 34 7.99 -5.64 -8.65
N PRO A 35 8.51 -4.77 -7.77
CA PRO A 35 7.70 -3.86 -6.99
C PRO A 35 7.24 -2.65 -7.80
N ILE A 36 5.96 -2.28 -7.64
CA ILE A 36 5.38 -1.03 -8.12
C ILE A 36 4.85 -0.25 -6.91
N VAL A 37 5.50 0.84 -6.53
CA VAL A 37 5.18 1.58 -5.31
C VAL A 37 4.15 2.68 -5.57
N LEU A 38 3.03 2.64 -4.87
CA LEU A 38 2.09 3.76 -4.80
C LEU A 38 2.72 4.87 -3.93
N SER A 39 3.00 6.02 -4.54
CA SER A 39 3.73 7.12 -3.89
C SER A 39 3.04 8.47 -4.10
N ALA A 40 3.13 9.36 -3.10
CA ALA A 40 2.73 10.76 -3.24
C ALA A 40 3.69 11.57 -4.12
N ASN A 41 4.94 11.12 -4.26
CA ASN A 41 5.93 11.68 -5.18
C ASN A 41 6.66 10.56 -5.94
N PRO A 42 6.04 10.03 -7.02
CA PRO A 42 6.57 8.87 -7.74
C PRO A 42 7.96 9.09 -8.32
N ARG A 43 8.26 10.31 -8.81
CA ARG A 43 9.59 10.64 -9.35
C ARG A 43 10.65 10.52 -8.27
N LYS A 44 10.40 11.07 -7.08
CA LYS A 44 11.32 10.99 -5.95
C LYS A 44 11.49 9.53 -5.50
N THR A 45 10.41 8.80 -5.30
CA THR A 45 10.46 7.37 -4.91
C THR A 45 11.24 6.53 -5.92
N GLN A 46 11.01 6.72 -7.21
CA GLN A 46 11.77 6.04 -8.26
C GLN A 46 13.26 6.39 -8.21
N SER A 47 13.61 7.67 -8.07
CA SER A 47 15.01 8.08 -7.99
C SER A 47 15.73 7.58 -6.72
N SER A 48 15.02 7.48 -5.60
CA SER A 48 15.59 7.07 -4.32
C SER A 48 15.80 5.57 -4.20
N TYR A 49 14.89 4.77 -4.78
CA TYR A 49 14.84 3.32 -4.53
C TYR A 49 15.02 2.47 -5.77
N GLY A 50 15.05 3.05 -6.98
CA GLY A 50 15.26 2.31 -8.22
C GLY A 50 14.10 1.40 -8.60
N VAL A 51 12.88 1.71 -8.14
CA VAL A 51 11.67 0.91 -8.37
C VAL A 51 10.66 1.66 -9.24
N GLU A 52 9.77 0.92 -9.91
CA GLU A 52 8.62 1.55 -10.56
C GLU A 52 7.72 2.21 -9.51
N SER A 53 7.18 3.39 -9.83
CA SER A 53 6.30 4.10 -8.91
C SER A 53 5.15 4.79 -9.64
N CYS A 54 3.99 4.80 -8.99
CA CYS A 54 2.72 5.31 -9.51
C CYS A 54 2.08 6.29 -8.51
N PRO A 55 1.39 7.35 -8.95
CA PRO A 55 0.71 8.28 -8.05
C PRO A 55 -0.32 7.59 -7.16
N ASN A 56 -0.17 7.71 -5.83
CA ASN A 56 -1.05 7.08 -4.83
C ASN A 56 -2.42 7.75 -4.66
N ARG A 57 -2.83 8.66 -5.54
CA ARG A 57 -4.17 9.29 -5.52
C ARG A 57 -4.80 9.38 -6.92
N SER A 58 -4.16 8.79 -7.92
CA SER A 58 -4.70 8.75 -9.28
C SER A 58 -5.48 7.45 -9.48
N PHE A 59 -6.81 7.52 -9.42
CA PHE A 59 -7.68 6.36 -9.56
C PHE A 59 -7.37 5.54 -10.81
N TRP A 60 -7.24 6.18 -11.97
CA TRP A 60 -6.93 5.51 -13.24
C TRP A 60 -5.54 4.86 -13.25
N ALA A 61 -4.55 5.53 -12.68
CA ALA A 61 -3.19 4.98 -12.64
C ALA A 61 -3.12 3.76 -11.70
N ILE A 62 -3.77 3.84 -10.54
CA ILE A 62 -3.90 2.74 -9.59
C ILE A 62 -4.63 1.56 -10.23
N LEU A 63 -5.77 1.80 -10.88
CA LEU A 63 -6.56 0.74 -11.51
C LEU A 63 -5.77 0.03 -12.62
N LYS A 64 -5.00 0.80 -13.42
CA LYS A 64 -4.11 0.27 -14.45
C LYS A 64 -3.02 -0.61 -13.84
N VAL A 65 -2.37 -0.15 -12.77
CA VAL A 65 -1.30 -0.90 -12.10
C VAL A 65 -1.84 -2.18 -11.47
N LEU A 66 -2.99 -2.13 -10.80
CA LEU A 66 -3.65 -3.32 -10.24
C LEU A 66 -4.00 -4.34 -11.32
N ASN A 67 -4.52 -3.90 -12.48
CA ASN A 67 -4.86 -4.80 -13.60
C ASN A 67 -3.65 -5.52 -14.21
N ASN A 68 -2.44 -5.01 -14.02
CA ASN A 68 -1.22 -5.56 -14.59
C ASN A 68 -0.30 -6.18 -13.51
N SER A 69 -0.87 -6.56 -12.36
CA SER A 69 -0.12 -7.08 -11.22
C SER A 69 -0.73 -8.38 -10.68
N ASP A 70 0.10 -9.19 -10.03
CA ASP A 70 -0.27 -10.47 -9.43
C ASP A 70 -0.54 -10.35 -7.92
N LEU A 71 0.13 -9.39 -7.28
CA LEU A 71 0.21 -9.24 -5.84
C LEU A 71 -0.15 -7.80 -5.43
N PHE A 72 -0.79 -7.67 -4.28
CA PHE A 72 -0.98 -6.40 -3.59
C PHE A 72 -0.46 -6.52 -2.17
N ILE A 73 0.58 -5.75 -1.85
CA ILE A 73 1.19 -5.69 -0.54
C ILE A 73 0.81 -4.38 0.10
N TRP A 74 0.06 -4.48 1.19
CA TRP A 74 -0.19 -3.38 2.08
C TRP A 74 0.97 -3.26 3.05
N GLY A 75 1.90 -2.36 2.72
CA GLY A 75 3.13 -2.12 3.46
C GLY A 75 2.90 -1.36 4.76
N GLY A 76 3.79 -1.61 5.73
CA GLY A 76 3.55 -1.41 7.16
C GLY A 76 3.40 0.04 7.62
N GLY A 77 3.22 0.17 8.94
CA GLY A 77 2.92 1.44 9.60
C GLY A 77 1.55 1.41 10.27
N SER A 78 1.01 2.59 10.58
CA SER A 78 -0.25 2.75 11.33
C SER A 78 -1.36 3.27 10.41
N LEU A 79 -1.56 2.62 9.26
CA LEU A 79 -2.48 3.12 8.22
C LEU A 79 -3.95 2.96 8.63
N MET A 80 -4.26 1.96 9.47
CA MET A 80 -5.57 1.73 10.07
C MET A 80 -5.64 2.32 11.48
N GLN A 81 -5.61 3.65 11.56
CA GLN A 81 -5.90 4.41 12.78
C GLN A 81 -6.89 5.53 12.48
N ASP A 82 -7.85 5.75 13.37
CA ASP A 82 -8.85 6.82 13.21
C ASP A 82 -8.59 8.05 14.09
N PHE A 83 -7.40 8.12 14.73
CA PHE A 83 -6.98 9.28 15.52
C PHE A 83 -6.60 10.49 14.66
N SER A 84 -5.90 10.27 13.54
CA SER A 84 -5.36 11.35 12.70
C SER A 84 -6.27 11.75 11.52
N SER A 85 -7.12 10.83 11.04
CA SER A 85 -8.10 11.09 9.97
C SER A 85 -9.04 9.90 9.78
N PHE A 86 -10.35 10.15 9.67
CA PHE A 86 -11.35 9.12 9.33
C PHE A 86 -11.27 8.65 7.86
N VAL A 87 -10.71 9.48 6.97
CA VAL A 87 -10.71 9.22 5.51
C VAL A 87 -9.58 8.28 5.09
N SER A 88 -8.44 8.33 5.79
CA SER A 88 -7.27 7.51 5.47
C SER A 88 -7.54 6.00 5.58
N PRO A 89 -8.15 5.48 6.66
CA PRO A 89 -8.52 4.08 6.76
C PRO A 89 -9.43 3.61 5.62
N ILE A 90 -10.42 4.43 5.25
CA ILE A 90 -11.35 4.12 4.16
C ILE A 90 -10.62 4.00 2.83
N TYR A 91 -9.69 4.93 2.57
CA TYR A 91 -8.90 4.92 1.35
C TYR A 91 -8.08 3.64 1.21
N TYR A 92 -7.30 3.27 2.23
CA TYR A 92 -6.43 2.09 2.19
C TYR A 92 -7.23 0.78 2.17
N ALA A 93 -8.33 0.71 2.93
CA ALA A 93 -9.26 -0.42 2.87
C ALA A 93 -9.87 -0.58 1.47
N GLY A 94 -10.25 0.53 0.83
CA GLY A 94 -10.79 0.52 -0.53
C GLY A 94 -9.79 -0.01 -1.56
N LEU A 95 -8.50 0.32 -1.42
CA LEU A 95 -7.45 -0.24 -2.28
C LEU A 95 -7.28 -1.75 -2.07
N MET A 96 -7.30 -2.21 -0.82
CA MET A 96 -7.22 -3.64 -0.50
C MET A 96 -8.42 -4.40 -1.08
N ALA A 97 -9.64 -3.91 -0.86
CA ALA A 97 -10.86 -4.51 -1.40
C ALA A 97 -10.85 -4.56 -2.94
N LEU A 98 -10.39 -3.49 -3.59
CA LEU A 98 -10.27 -3.44 -5.05
C LEU A 98 -9.24 -4.46 -5.57
N ALA A 99 -8.12 -4.65 -4.87
CA ALA A 99 -7.13 -5.66 -5.23
C ALA A 99 -7.70 -7.09 -5.07
N GLN A 100 -8.42 -7.36 -3.98
CA GLN A 100 -9.11 -8.63 -3.75
C GLN A 100 -10.15 -8.92 -4.84
N GLN A 101 -10.98 -7.92 -5.20
CA GLN A 101 -11.99 -8.06 -6.25
C GLN A 101 -11.37 -8.40 -7.61
N LYS A 102 -10.16 -7.90 -7.88
CA LYS A 102 -9.40 -8.21 -9.10
C LYS A 102 -8.69 -9.56 -9.06
N GLY A 103 -8.78 -10.30 -7.96
CA GLY A 103 -8.15 -11.61 -7.81
C GLY A 103 -6.65 -11.56 -7.52
N LEU A 104 -6.10 -10.40 -7.13
CA LEU A 104 -4.69 -10.30 -6.72
C LEU A 104 -4.51 -11.05 -5.40
N LYS A 105 -3.36 -11.71 -5.24
CA LYS A 105 -2.98 -12.23 -3.93
C LYS A 105 -2.61 -11.05 -3.03
N THR A 106 -3.40 -10.84 -1.99
CA THR A 106 -3.22 -9.71 -1.08
C THR A 106 -2.44 -10.12 0.18
N ILE A 107 -1.60 -9.20 0.66
CA ILE A 107 -0.73 -9.40 1.82
C ILE A 107 -0.75 -8.11 2.65
N ALA A 108 -1.04 -8.22 3.94
CA ALA A 108 -0.78 -7.14 4.90
C ALA A 108 0.54 -7.40 5.62
N TRP A 109 1.48 -6.46 5.55
CA TRP A 109 2.81 -6.59 6.13
C TRP A 109 3.06 -5.52 7.18
N SER A 110 3.48 -5.93 8.39
CA SER A 110 3.90 -5.05 9.50
C SER A 110 2.91 -3.90 9.79
N GLN A 111 1.61 -4.19 9.74
CA GLN A 111 0.56 -3.22 10.07
C GLN A 111 0.36 -3.14 11.59
N GLY A 112 0.45 -1.93 12.12
CA GLY A 112 -0.17 -1.60 13.40
C GLY A 112 -1.65 -1.28 13.18
N ILE A 113 -2.53 -1.91 13.96
CA ILE A 113 -3.97 -1.64 13.95
C ILE A 113 -4.33 -0.84 15.21
N GLY A 114 -4.98 0.31 15.03
CA GLY A 114 -5.62 1.06 16.11
C GLY A 114 -4.93 2.36 16.53
N PRO A 115 -5.55 3.13 17.46
CA PRO A 115 -6.89 2.90 18.01
C PRO A 115 -7.97 3.03 16.93
N LEU A 116 -9.00 2.17 17.04
CA LEU A 116 -10.21 2.17 16.19
C LEU A 116 -11.40 2.54 17.07
N ASN A 117 -11.60 3.84 17.25
CA ASN A 117 -12.62 4.39 18.13
C ASN A 117 -14.02 4.31 17.53
N TYR A 118 -14.15 4.28 16.20
CA TYR A 118 -15.44 4.19 15.51
C TYR A 118 -15.84 2.75 15.17
N GLN A 119 -17.13 2.43 15.28
CA GLN A 119 -17.66 1.10 14.94
C GLN A 119 -17.49 0.77 13.45
N PHE A 120 -17.61 1.78 12.57
CA PHE A 120 -17.45 1.60 11.12
C PHE A 120 -16.00 1.28 10.72
N THR A 121 -15.01 1.99 11.27
CA THR A 121 -13.59 1.75 10.96
C THR A 121 -13.16 0.36 11.44
N ARG A 122 -13.73 -0.10 12.58
CA ARG A 122 -13.57 -1.47 13.08
C ARG A 122 -14.16 -2.52 12.15
N TRP A 123 -15.41 -2.35 11.71
CA TRP A 123 -16.05 -3.27 10.77
C TRP A 123 -15.27 -3.36 9.45
N LEU A 124 -14.87 -2.22 8.90
CA LEU A 124 -14.13 -2.17 7.64
C LEU A 124 -12.78 -2.89 7.74
N THR A 125 -12.08 -2.73 8.86
CA THR A 125 -10.80 -3.41 9.11
C THR A 125 -10.96 -4.92 9.08
N TYR A 126 -12.01 -5.48 9.70
CA TYR A 126 -12.30 -6.92 9.68
C TYR A 126 -12.64 -7.51 8.30
N GLN A 127 -13.02 -6.68 7.32
CA GLN A 127 -13.35 -7.18 5.98
C GLN A 127 -12.10 -7.28 5.09
N VAL A 128 -11.06 -6.50 5.37
CA VAL A 128 -9.91 -6.30 4.47
C VAL A 128 -8.60 -6.86 5.00
N LEU A 129 -8.49 -7.12 6.31
CA LEU A 129 -7.37 -7.78 6.98
C LEU A 129 -7.81 -9.13 7.53
#